data_AF-A0A1R0GQM3-F1
#
_entry.id   AF-A0A1R0GQM3-F1
#
_cell.length_a   1.000
_cell.length_b   1.000
_cell.length_c   1.000
_cell.angle_alpha   90.00
_cell.angle_beta   90.00
_cell.angle_gamma   90.00
#
_symmetry.space_group_name_H-M   'P 1'
#
loop_
_entity.id
_entity.type
_entity.pdbx_description
1 polymer ?
#
loop_
_entity_poly.entity_id
_entity_poly.type
_entity_poly.pdbx_seq_one_letter_code
_entity_poly.pdbx_strand_id
1 'polypeptide(L)'
;MVLPPCHMFAQFYVANPNTPGASLDCQFYQRSCDMGLGVPFNIASYALLTIMIAHVSGLSPGTLSYCMGDSHVYSNHIDQLKVQTSRIPSPFPSLKINRSVSNIEDFLFSDFDLLDYNPQEKIKMAMAV
;
A
#
# COMPACT_ATOMS: atom_id res chain seq x y z
N MET A 1 -14.63 18.52 5.62
CA MET A 1 -14.12 17.43 4.77
C MET A 1 -14.88 17.48 3.45
N VAL A 2 -14.19 17.41 2.31
CA VAL A 2 -14.85 17.29 0.99
C VAL A 2 -15.34 15.86 0.76
N LEU A 3 -14.68 14.87 1.37
CA LEU A 3 -15.08 13.47 1.40
C LEU A 3 -14.72 12.85 2.78
N PRO A 4 -15.58 12.07 3.43
CA PRO A 4 -15.23 11.37 4.67
C PRO A 4 -14.13 10.33 4.44
N PRO A 5 -13.19 10.10 5.39
CA PRO A 5 -12.07 9.17 5.22
C PRO A 5 -12.52 7.78 4.80
N CYS A 6 -11.89 7.21 3.77
CA CYS A 6 -12.12 5.82 3.37
C CYS A 6 -11.30 4.87 4.25
N HIS A 7 -9.98 5.02 4.27
CA HIS A 7 -9.08 4.30 5.17
C HIS A 7 -9.12 4.96 6.55
N MET A 8 -9.86 4.36 7.48
CA MET A 8 -10.29 5.02 8.72
C MET A 8 -9.19 5.07 9.77
N PHE A 9 -8.47 3.96 9.95
CA PHE A 9 -7.41 3.83 10.93
C PHE A 9 -6.48 2.68 10.56
N ALA A 10 -5.29 2.70 11.16
CA ALA A 10 -4.35 1.58 11.15
C ALA A 10 -3.83 1.32 12.56
N GLN A 11 -3.54 0.05 12.82
CA GLN A 11 -2.89 -0.44 14.02
C GLN A 11 -1.53 -1.02 13.62
N PHE A 12 -0.50 -0.65 14.36
CA PHE A 12 0.86 -1.17 14.19
C PHE A 12 1.22 -2.13 15.31
N TYR A 13 2.03 -3.14 15.01
CA TYR A 13 2.49 -4.14 15.96
C TYR A 13 3.97 -4.44 15.76
N VAL A 14 4.75 -4.46 16.85
CA VAL A 14 6.17 -4.83 16.79
C VAL A 14 6.29 -6.31 17.12
N ALA A 15 6.65 -7.11 16.12
CA ALA A 15 6.90 -8.53 16.28
C ALA A 15 8.36 -8.79 16.74
N ASN A 16 8.56 -9.83 17.55
CA ASN A 16 9.86 -10.24 18.10
C ASN A 16 10.69 -9.09 18.70
N PRO A 17 10.11 -8.28 19.61
CA PRO A 17 10.80 -7.11 20.16
C PRO A 17 12.09 -7.50 20.87
N ASN A 18 13.09 -6.61 20.82
CA ASN A 18 14.43 -6.81 21.39
C ASN A 18 15.25 -7.95 20.76
N THR A 19 14.93 -8.32 19.52
CA THR A 19 15.72 -9.29 18.72
C THR A 19 16.24 -8.63 17.44
N PRO A 20 17.31 -9.17 16.81
CA PRO A 20 17.76 -8.71 15.49
C PRO A 20 16.70 -8.85 14.38
N GLY A 21 15.66 -9.66 14.60
CA GLY A 21 14.55 -9.87 13.68
C GLY A 21 13.28 -9.08 14.04
N ALA A 22 13.40 -8.01 14.82
CA ALA A 22 12.26 -7.17 15.17
C ALA A 22 11.68 -6.50 13.91
N SER A 23 10.36 -6.67 13.70
CA SER A 23 9.66 -6.14 12.54
C SER A 23 8.40 -5.38 12.92
N LEU A 24 8.01 -4.42 12.06
CA LEU A 24 6.79 -3.65 12.20
C LEU A 24 5.70 -4.18 11.26
N ASP A 25 4.66 -4.76 11.83
CA ASP A 25 3.45 -5.16 11.12
C ASP A 25 2.43 -4.02 11.15
N CYS A 26 1.60 -3.93 10.12
CA CYS A 26 0.50 -2.97 10.02
C CYS A 26 -0.80 -3.69 9.63
N GLN A 27 -1.87 -3.42 10.36
CA GLN A 27 -3.23 -3.73 9.95
C GLN A 27 -4.01 -2.43 9.76
N PHE A 28 -4.69 -2.25 8.62
CA PHE A 28 -5.54 -1.08 8.42
C PHE A 28 -6.96 -1.47 8.00
N TYR A 29 -7.91 -0.63 8.38
CA TYR A 29 -9.33 -0.80 8.08
C TYR A 29 -9.81 0.30 7.13
N GLN A 30 -10.42 -0.12 6.01
CA GLN A 30 -11.08 0.78 5.06
C GLN A 30 -12.57 0.48 5.00
N ARG A 31 -13.41 1.49 5.27
CA ARG A 31 -14.86 1.30 5.27
C ARG A 31 -15.47 1.12 3.87
N SER A 32 -14.81 1.64 2.84
CA SER A 32 -15.32 1.79 1.48
C SER A 32 -14.17 1.61 0.49
N CYS A 33 -14.19 0.51 -0.26
CA CYS A 33 -13.05 -0.01 -1.01
C CYS A 33 -13.43 -0.12 -2.48
N ASP A 34 -13.09 0.92 -3.25
CA ASP A 34 -13.12 0.86 -4.71
C ASP A 34 -12.02 -0.11 -5.17
N MET A 35 -12.43 -1.31 -5.59
CA MET A 35 -11.53 -2.38 -6.00
C MET A 35 -10.76 -2.04 -7.29
N GLY A 36 -11.29 -1.15 -8.14
CA GLY A 36 -10.69 -0.79 -9.42
C GLY A 36 -9.62 0.29 -9.31
N LEU A 37 -9.90 1.36 -8.56
CA LEU A 37 -8.98 2.49 -8.43
C LEU A 37 -8.38 2.62 -7.02
N GLY A 38 -9.20 2.71 -5.98
CA GLY A 38 -8.76 3.04 -4.63
C GLY A 38 -7.83 1.98 -4.02
N VAL A 39 -8.27 0.72 -4.02
CA VAL A 39 -7.61 -0.40 -3.32
C VAL A 39 -6.14 -0.59 -3.74
N PRO A 40 -5.77 -0.61 -5.04
CA PRO A 40 -4.36 -0.70 -5.44
C PRO A 40 -3.49 0.42 -4.87
N PHE A 41 -4.01 1.65 -4.83
CA PHE A 41 -3.31 2.80 -4.25
C PHE A 41 -3.22 2.70 -2.72
N ASN A 42 -4.29 2.24 -2.06
CA ASN A 42 -4.30 2.11 -0.61
C ASN A 42 -3.33 1.03 -0.12
N ILE A 43 -3.20 -0.09 -0.84
CA ILE A 43 -2.19 -1.13 -0.54
C ILE A 43 -0.78 -0.53 -0.61
N ALA A 44 -0.44 0.13 -1.74
CA ALA A 44 0.89 0.72 -1.92
C ALA A 44 1.17 1.82 -0.87
N SER A 45 0.17 2.65 -0.55
CA SER A 45 0.29 3.74 0.43
C SER A 45 0.56 3.22 1.84
N TYR A 46 -0.17 2.22 2.32
CA TYR A 46 0.03 1.69 3.67
C TYR A 46 1.26 0.78 3.77
N ALA A 47 1.64 0.09 2.69
CA ALA A 47 2.92 -0.59 2.62
C ALA A 47 4.08 0.41 2.76
N LEU A 48 4.05 1.50 1.99
CA LEU A 48 5.07 2.55 2.05
C LEU A 48 5.12 3.20 3.44
N LEU A 49 3.97 3.55 4.02
CA LEU A 49 3.91 4.12 5.37
C LEU A 49 4.51 3.17 6.42
N THR A 50 4.23 1.86 6.32
CA THR A 50 4.80 0.86 7.23
C THR A 50 6.31 0.76 7.07
N ILE A 51 6.82 0.78 5.83
CA ILE A 51 8.25 0.79 5.55
C ILE A 51 8.92 2.06 6.11
N MET A 52 8.31 3.23 5.94
CA MET A 52 8.81 4.50 6.46
C MET A 52 8.86 4.51 7.99
N ILE A 53 7.80 4.07 8.68
CA ILE A 53 7.77 4.00 10.14
C ILE A 53 8.79 2.98 10.66
N ALA A 54 8.90 1.82 10.00
CA ALA A 54 9.89 0.81 10.34
C ALA A 54 11.31 1.38 10.23
N HIS A 55 11.63 2.06 9.12
CA HIS A 55 12.92 2.71 8.87
C HIS A 55 13.30 3.69 9.99
N VAL A 56 12.43 4.66 10.31
CA VAL A 56 12.75 5.68 11.33
C VAL A 56 12.77 5.11 12.76
N SER A 57 12.15 3.95 12.97
CA SER A 57 12.13 3.25 14.26
C SER A 57 13.25 2.20 14.39
N GLY A 58 14.11 2.02 13.37
CA GLY A 58 15.16 1.00 13.36
C GLY A 58 14.63 -0.44 13.31
N LEU A 59 13.44 -0.65 12.72
CA LEU A 59 12.79 -1.95 12.55
C LEU A 59 12.82 -2.39 11.09
N SER A 60 12.66 -3.69 10.85
CA SER A 60 12.38 -4.20 9.50
C SER A 60 10.87 -4.09 9.18
N PRO A 61 10.47 -3.85 7.92
CA PRO A 61 9.06 -3.95 7.55
C PRO A 61 8.58 -5.40 7.67
N GLY A 62 7.43 -5.59 8.33
CA GLY A 62 6.79 -6.87 8.51
C GLY A 62 5.61 -7.08 7.55
N THR A 63 4.49 -7.55 8.09
CA THR A 63 3.29 -7.89 7.32
C THR A 63 2.32 -6.71 7.21
N LEU A 64 1.66 -6.59 6.06
CA LEU A 64 0.54 -5.67 5.86
C LEU A 64 -0.78 -6.46 5.76
N SER A 65 -1.70 -6.22 6.69
CA SER A 65 -3.05 -6.80 6.72
C SER A 65 -4.09 -5.74 6.35
N TYR A 66 -4.85 -6.00 5.28
CA TYR A 66 -5.87 -5.07 4.80
C TYR A 66 -7.28 -5.58 5.15
N CYS A 67 -7.91 -4.96 6.15
CA CYS A 67 -9.31 -5.20 6.51
C CYS A 67 -10.24 -4.28 5.71
N MET A 68 -11.17 -4.87 4.97
CA MET A 68 -12.10 -4.14 4.11
C MET A 68 -13.53 -4.22 4.64
N GLY A 69 -14.25 -3.09 4.65
CA GLY A 69 -15.68 -2.99 4.89
C GLY A 69 -16.47 -3.22 3.61
N ASP A 70 -17.18 -2.21 3.13
CA ASP A 70 -17.85 -2.25 1.83
C ASP A 70 -16.79 -2.33 0.71
N SER A 71 -16.69 -3.48 0.06
CA SER A 71 -15.77 -3.74 -1.04
C SER A 71 -16.55 -3.89 -2.33
N HIS A 72 -16.34 -2.96 -3.26
CA HIS A 72 -17.20 -2.84 -4.44
C HIS A 72 -16.42 -2.56 -5.72
N VAL A 73 -17.09 -2.87 -6.82
CA VAL A 73 -16.66 -2.56 -8.18
C VAL A 73 -17.69 -1.62 -8.79
N TYR A 74 -17.25 -0.47 -9.29
CA TYR A 74 -18.12 0.41 -10.06
C TYR A 74 -18.51 -0.27 -11.39
N SER A 75 -19.77 -0.11 -11.80
CA SER A 75 -20.31 -0.78 -12.98
C SER A 75 -19.56 -0.42 -14.27
N ASN A 76 -19.04 0.81 -14.37
CA ASN A 76 -18.23 1.28 -15.49
C ASN A 76 -16.77 0.79 -15.47
N HIS A 77 -16.37 -0.04 -14.49
CA HIS A 77 -15.04 -0.67 -14.41
C HIS A 77 -15.07 -2.18 -14.69
N ILE A 78 -16.24 -2.78 -14.84
CA ILE A 78 -16.39 -4.25 -14.93
C ILE A 78 -15.57 -4.82 -16.10
N ASP A 79 -15.66 -4.22 -17.28
CA ASP A 79 -14.97 -4.75 -18.47
C ASP A 79 -13.45 -4.59 -18.37
N GLN A 80 -12.98 -3.48 -17.80
CA GLN A 80 -11.57 -3.22 -17.50
C GLN A 80 -11.02 -4.23 -16.51
N LEU A 81 -11.76 -4.52 -15.44
CA LEU A 81 -11.37 -5.48 -14.42
C LEU A 81 -11.38 -6.92 -14.93
N LYS A 82 -12.32 -7.28 -15.81
CA LYS A 82 -12.29 -8.60 -16.48
C LYS A 82 -10.98 -8.80 -17.26
N VAL A 83 -10.54 -7.79 -18.01
CA VAL A 83 -9.22 -7.79 -18.69
C VAL A 83 -8.07 -7.91 -17.68
N GLN A 84 -8.16 -7.25 -16.53
CA GLN A 84 -7.14 -7.39 -15.48
C GLN A 84 -7.09 -8.82 -14.92
N THR A 85 -8.24 -9.43 -14.65
CA THR A 85 -8.33 -10.78 -14.07
C THR A 85 -7.88 -11.90 -15.01
N SER A 86 -7.82 -11.65 -16.33
CA SER A 86 -7.27 -12.62 -17.29
C SER A 86 -5.74 -12.58 -17.39
N ARG A 87 -5.09 -11.62 -16.73
CA ARG A 87 -3.63 -11.46 -16.74
C ARG A 87 -2.98 -12.36 -15.68
N ILE A 88 -1.83 -12.93 -16.01
CA ILE A 88 -1.00 -13.67 -15.04
C ILE A 88 -0.19 -12.66 -14.22
N PRO A 89 -0.29 -12.64 -12.88
CA PRO A 89 0.51 -11.73 -12.06
C PRO A 89 2.01 -11.98 -12.22
N SER A 90 2.79 -10.91 -12.31
CA SER A 90 4.25 -10.95 -12.22
C SER A 90 4.71 -10.81 -10.76
N PRO A 91 5.96 -11.18 -10.43
CA PRO A 91 6.50 -10.94 -9.10
C PRO A 91 6.37 -9.48 -8.67
N PHE A 92 6.22 -9.24 -7.36
CA PHE A 92 6.23 -7.87 -6.83
C PHE A 92 7.60 -7.22 -7.00
N PRO A 93 7.65 -5.88 -7.14
CA PRO A 93 8.90 -5.14 -7.07
C PRO A 93 9.46 -5.16 -5.65
N SER A 94 10.70 -4.71 -5.51
CA SER A 94 11.29 -4.38 -4.20
C SER A 94 11.42 -2.87 -4.04
N LEU A 95 11.20 -2.35 -2.84
CA LEU A 95 11.40 -0.94 -2.52
C LEU A 95 12.69 -0.78 -1.71
N LYS A 96 13.56 0.12 -2.14
CA LYS A 96 14.80 0.46 -1.43
C LYS A 96 14.76 1.92 -0.98
N ILE A 97 15.10 2.15 0.29
CA ILE A 97 15.35 3.51 0.81
C ILE A 97 16.85 3.80 0.67
N ASN A 98 17.18 4.87 -0.04
CA ASN A 98 18.57 5.25 -0.37
C ASN A 98 19.24 6.09 0.71
N ARG A 99 18.46 6.85 1.46
CA ARG A 99 18.96 7.79 2.47
C ARG A 99 18.55 7.34 3.86
N SER A 100 19.49 7.42 4.80
CA SER A 100 19.15 7.24 6.21
C SER A 100 18.43 8.49 6.71
N VAL A 101 17.11 8.39 6.85
CA VAL A 101 16.22 9.43 7.38
C VAL A 101 15.87 9.12 8.84
N SER A 102 15.92 10.12 9.73
CA SER A 102 15.61 9.96 11.17
C SER A 102 14.27 10.56 11.60
N ASN A 103 13.68 11.44 10.80
CA ASN A 103 12.34 12.00 11.02
C ASN A 103 11.41 11.59 9.87
N ILE A 104 10.21 11.11 10.20
CA ILE A 104 9.24 10.62 9.21
C ILE A 104 8.79 11.71 8.22
N GLU A 105 8.89 12.98 8.61
CA GLU A 105 8.50 14.13 7.77
C GLU A 105 9.59 14.53 6.76
N ASP A 106 10.83 14.02 6.91
CA ASP A 106 11.96 14.41 6.08
C ASP A 106 12.09 13.60 4.78
N PHE A 107 11.24 12.59 4.56
CA PHE A 107 11.31 11.76 3.35
C PHE A 107 10.96 12.55 2.09
N LEU A 108 11.74 12.33 1.04
CA LEU A 108 11.56 12.89 -0.30
C LEU A 108 11.27 11.77 -1.29
N PHE A 109 10.64 12.10 -2.42
CA PHE A 109 10.39 11.13 -3.49
C PHE A 109 11.69 10.45 -3.98
N SER A 110 12.79 11.21 -4.07
CA SER A 110 14.10 10.71 -4.50
C SER A 110 14.78 9.74 -3.52
N ASP A 111 14.23 9.58 -2.31
CA ASP A 111 14.79 8.64 -1.33
C ASP A 111 14.38 7.19 -1.62
N PHE A 112 13.44 6.97 -2.55
CA PHE A 112 12.87 5.66 -2.84
C PHE A 112 13.22 5.19 -4.25
N ASP A 113 13.87 4.03 -4.33
CA ASP A 113 14.02 3.29 -5.59
C ASP A 113 13.04 2.12 -5.61
N LEU A 114 12.23 2.07 -6.67
CA LEU A 114 11.37 0.93 -6.95
C LEU A 114 12.09 0.01 -7.96
N LEU A 115 12.59 -1.10 -7.46
CA LEU A 115 13.39 -2.07 -8.22
C LEU A 115 12.49 -3.15 -8.81
N ASP A 116 12.81 -3.60 -10.02
CA ASP A 116 12.15 -4.71 -10.71
C ASP A 116 10.63 -4.55 -10.90
N TYR A 117 10.16 -3.30 -10.97
CA TYR A 117 8.76 -3.02 -11.28
C TYR A 117 8.50 -3.13 -12.79
N ASN A 118 8.02 -4.31 -13.20
CA ASN A 118 7.64 -4.60 -14.58
C ASN A 118 6.12 -4.85 -14.69
N PRO A 119 5.28 -3.80 -14.57
CA PRO A 119 3.83 -3.96 -14.66
C PRO A 119 3.38 -4.26 -16.08
N GLN A 120 2.24 -4.94 -16.20
CA GLN A 120 1.52 -5.06 -17.47
C GLN A 120 0.89 -3.73 -17.88
N GLU A 121 0.44 -3.63 -19.14
CA GLU A 121 -0.06 -2.38 -19.72
C GLU A 121 -1.17 -1.73 -18.86
N LYS A 122 -1.09 -0.39 -18.72
CA LYS A 122 -2.05 0.39 -17.93
C LYS A 122 -3.49 0.17 -18.41
N ILE A 123 -4.38 -0.12 -17.48
CA ILE A 123 -5.82 -0.19 -17.73
C ILE A 123 -6.44 1.16 -17.31
N LYS A 124 -7.14 1.83 -18.23
CA LYS A 124 -7.80 3.12 -17.97
C LYS A 124 -9.17 2.89 -17.34
N MET A 125 -9.37 3.38 -16.12
CA MET A 125 -10.65 3.39 -15.41
C MET A 125 -11.00 4.82 -15.01
N ALA A 126 -12.25 5.24 -15.20
CA ALA A 126 -12.70 6.60 -14.89
C ALA A 126 -13.20 6.69 -13.44
N MET A 127 -12.77 7.72 -12.69
CA MET A 127 -13.26 7.95 -11.34
C MET A 127 -14.78 8.24 -11.35
N ALA A 128 -15.52 7.61 -10.44
CA ALA A 128 -16.90 8.01 -10.16
C ALA A 128 -16.88 9.25 -9.26
N VAL A 129 -17.58 10.31 -9.68
CA VAL A 129 -17.76 11.55 -8.91
C VAL A 129 -18.98 11.43 -8.01
#